data_AF-Q11LV7-F1
#
_entry.id   AF-Q11LV7-F1
#
_cell.length_a   1.000
_cell.length_b   1.000
_cell.length_c   1.000
_cell.angle_alpha   90.00
_cell.angle_beta   90.00
_cell.angle_gamma   90.00
#
_symmetry.space_group_name_H-M   'P 1'
#
loop_
_entity.id
_entity.type
_entity.pdbx_description
1 polymer ?
#
loop_
_entity_poly.entity_id
_entity_poly.type
_entity_poly.pdbx_seq_one_letter_code
_entity_poly.pdbx_strand_id
1 'polypeptide(L)'
;MVARMIWRENYEIVWHSETTDDLEVLVRKDIASALEGLDSPENLIFHTVFLDESSYDNCPVVIVWGQEGDQRFHAEYHSGSSLVPIAEVFE
;
A
#
# COMPACT_ATOMS: atom_id res chain seq x y z
N MET A 1 20.33 -4.48 20.32
CA MET A 1 18.88 -4.31 20.53
C MET A 1 18.31 -3.66 19.27
N VAL A 2 17.27 -4.12 18.57
CA VAL A 2 16.47 -5.37 18.50
C VAL A 2 15.80 -5.30 17.09
N ALA A 3 15.57 -6.44 16.44
CA ALA A 3 14.63 -6.66 15.32
C ALA A 3 14.62 -5.66 14.14
N ARG A 4 15.51 -5.82 13.16
CA ARG A 4 15.47 -5.05 11.90
C ARG A 4 14.86 -5.78 10.70
N MET A 5 14.28 -6.97 10.87
CA MET A 5 14.09 -7.90 9.75
C MET A 5 12.89 -8.87 9.84
N ILE A 6 11.88 -8.65 10.70
CA ILE A 6 10.91 -9.72 10.99
C ILE A 6 9.89 -9.95 9.86
N TRP A 7 9.45 -8.92 9.14
CA TRP A 7 8.35 -9.08 8.19
C TRP A 7 8.79 -9.35 6.73
N ARG A 8 10.08 -9.20 6.39
CA ARG A 8 10.53 -9.13 4.98
C ARG A 8 10.43 -10.43 4.18
N GLU A 9 10.49 -11.60 4.82
CA GLU A 9 10.55 -12.88 4.10
C GLU A 9 9.20 -13.58 3.97
N ASN A 10 8.21 -13.19 4.79
CA ASN A 10 6.89 -13.84 4.76
C ASN A 10 5.83 -12.99 5.47
N TYR A 11 5.41 -11.88 4.86
CA TYR A 11 4.31 -11.07 5.37
C TYR A 11 2.98 -11.45 4.74
N GLU A 12 1.93 -11.42 5.55
CA GLU A 12 0.55 -11.60 5.13
C GLU A 12 -0.04 -10.24 4.73
N ILE A 13 -0.87 -10.24 3.69
CA ILE A 13 -1.71 -9.10 3.31
C ILE A 13 -3.15 -9.50 3.59
N VAL A 14 -3.82 -8.71 4.42
CA VAL A 14 -5.26 -8.80 4.67
C VAL A 14 -5.97 -7.87 3.71
N TRP A 15 -6.67 -8.45 2.73
CA TRP A 15 -7.47 -7.70 1.77
C TRP A 15 -8.87 -7.39 2.33
N HIS A 16 -9.24 -6.11 2.29
CA HIS A 16 -10.58 -5.62 2.66
C HIS A 16 -11.48 -5.37 1.45
N SER A 17 -10.97 -5.65 0.24
CA SER A 17 -11.69 -5.62 -1.03
C SER A 17 -11.51 -6.94 -1.77
N GLU A 18 -12.27 -7.15 -2.84
CA GLU A 18 -11.95 -8.21 -3.79
C GLU A 18 -10.54 -7.98 -4.36
N THR A 19 -9.80 -9.08 -4.54
CA THR A 19 -8.43 -9.07 -5.05
C THR A 19 -8.23 -10.19 -6.06
N THR A 20 -7.20 -10.05 -6.90
CA THR A 20 -6.76 -11.08 -7.85
C THR A 20 -5.29 -11.40 -7.59
N ASP A 21 -4.85 -12.58 -8.01
CA ASP A 21 -3.45 -13.00 -7.83
C ASP A 21 -2.47 -12.02 -8.49
N ASP A 22 -2.80 -11.50 -9.69
CA ASP A 22 -1.99 -10.51 -10.40
C ASP A 22 -1.86 -9.19 -9.62
N LEU A 23 -2.97 -8.72 -9.03
CA LEU A 23 -2.98 -7.51 -8.21
C LEU A 23 -2.13 -7.69 -6.96
N GLU A 24 -2.25 -8.84 -6.30
CA GLU A 24 -1.46 -9.15 -5.11
C GLU A 24 0.04 -9.21 -5.40
N VAL A 25 0.45 -9.80 -6.53
CA VAL A 25 1.86 -9.83 -6.95
C VAL A 25 2.40 -8.41 -7.16
N LEU A 26 1.63 -7.51 -7.78
CA LEU A 26 2.02 -6.12 -7.99
C LEU A 26 2.21 -5.38 -6.67
N VAL A 27 1.22 -5.46 -5.78
CA VAL A 27 1.27 -4.80 -4.46
C VAL A 27 2.42 -5.34 -3.61
N ARG A 28 2.66 -6.66 -3.63
CA ARG A 28 3.79 -7.26 -2.91
C ARG A 28 5.14 -6.74 -3.40
N LYS A 29 5.29 -6.59 -4.72
CA LYS A 29 6.52 -6.04 -5.32
C LYS A 29 6.73 -4.58 -4.89
N ASP A 30 5.65 -3.79 -4.88
CA ASP A 30 5.70 -2.40 -4.44
C ASP A 30 6.09 -2.30 -2.97
N ILE A 31 5.37 -3.00 -2.07
CA ILE A 31 5.66 -3.05 -0.62
C ILE A 31 7.12 -3.43 -0.35
N ALA A 32 7.64 -4.46 -1.03
CA ALA A 32 9.01 -4.91 -0.85
C ALA A 32 10.05 -3.85 -1.23
N SER A 33 9.74 -2.99 -2.20
CA SER A 33 10.63 -1.92 -2.66
C SER A 33 10.46 -0.63 -1.85
N ALA A 34 9.21 -0.17 -1.66
CA ALA A 34 8.90 1.12 -1.08
C ALA A 34 9.05 1.11 0.45
N LEU A 35 8.75 -0.02 1.10
CA LEU A 35 8.71 -0.13 2.55
C LEU A 35 9.93 -0.82 3.14
N GLU A 36 11.03 -0.97 2.39
CA GLU A 36 12.23 -1.67 2.87
C GLU A 36 12.68 -1.16 4.25
N GLY A 37 12.66 0.15 4.49
CA GLY A 37 13.09 0.75 5.74
C GLY A 37 12.12 0.62 6.93
N LEU A 38 10.94 0.04 6.73
CA LEU A 38 9.92 -0.07 7.77
C LEU A 38 10.28 -1.19 8.77
N ASP A 39 10.22 -0.90 10.06
CA ASP A 39 10.58 -1.89 11.10
C ASP A 39 9.52 -3.00 11.27
N SER A 40 8.24 -2.65 11.15
CA SER A 40 7.09 -3.54 11.33
C SER A 40 5.85 -3.00 10.58
N PRO A 41 4.91 -3.86 10.13
CA PRO A 41 3.71 -3.41 9.43
C PRO A 41 2.89 -2.41 10.23
N GLU A 42 2.73 -2.59 11.55
CA GLU A 42 2.02 -1.66 12.44
C GLU A 42 2.57 -0.21 12.43
N ASN A 43 3.83 -0.01 12.05
CA ASN A 43 4.44 1.32 11.95
C ASN A 43 4.05 2.06 10.65
N LEU A 44 3.37 1.39 9.72
CA LEU A 44 2.87 2.01 8.49
C LEU A 44 1.57 2.76 8.77
N ILE A 45 1.57 4.08 8.60
CA ILE A 45 0.33 4.87 8.66
C ILE A 45 -0.54 4.56 7.43
N PHE A 46 0.00 4.79 6.23
CA PHE A 46 -0.54 4.27 4.98
C PHE A 46 0.52 4.42 3.86
N HIS A 47 0.36 3.64 2.80
CA HIS A 47 1.10 3.71 1.55
C HIS A 47 0.12 3.51 0.39
N THR A 48 0.30 4.25 -0.70
CA THR A 48 -0.59 4.16 -1.86
C THR A 48 0.17 3.55 -3.03
N VAL A 49 -0.33 2.42 -3.53
CA VAL A 49 0.18 1.75 -4.73
C VAL A 49 -0.67 2.20 -5.92
N PHE A 50 -0.04 2.86 -6.88
CA PHE A 50 -0.69 3.31 -8.12
C PHE A 50 -0.64 2.17 -9.15
N LEU A 51 -1.79 1.76 -9.67
CA LEU A 51 -1.88 0.61 -10.59
C LEU A 51 -1.86 1.01 -12.07
N ASP A 52 -2.16 2.27 -12.37
CA ASP A 52 -2.06 2.84 -13.71
C ASP A 52 -1.45 4.25 -13.64
N GLU A 53 -0.20 4.39 -14.03
CA GLU A 53 0.51 5.67 -14.05
C GLU A 53 0.12 6.56 -15.25
N SER A 54 -0.71 6.05 -16.18
CA SER A 54 -1.01 6.73 -17.44
C SER A 54 -2.15 7.76 -17.35
N SER A 55 -2.97 7.72 -16.29
CA SER A 55 -4.09 8.63 -16.09
C SER A 55 -4.23 9.06 -14.63
N TYR A 56 -4.02 10.36 -14.36
CA TYR A 56 -4.29 10.94 -13.03
C TYR A 56 -5.80 11.05 -12.77
N ASP A 57 -6.58 11.23 -13.83
CA ASP A 57 -8.03 11.15 -13.80
C ASP A 57 -8.45 9.68 -13.73
N ASN A 58 -8.90 9.24 -12.55
CA ASN A 58 -9.42 7.90 -12.30
C ASN A 58 -8.35 6.79 -12.25
N CYS A 59 -7.19 7.08 -11.65
CA CYS A 59 -6.18 6.08 -11.35
C CYS A 59 -6.71 5.06 -10.32
N PRO A 60 -6.77 3.76 -10.65
CA PRO A 60 -7.01 2.74 -9.65
C PRO A 60 -5.81 2.63 -8.71
N VAL A 61 -6.08 2.56 -7.42
CA VAL A 61 -5.03 2.50 -6.39
C VAL A 61 -5.32 1.40 -5.38
N VAL A 62 -4.27 0.93 -4.71
CA VAL A 62 -4.40 0.14 -3.48
C VAL A 62 -3.85 0.97 -2.33
N ILE A 63 -4.65 1.14 -1.29
CA ILE A 63 -4.20 1.74 -0.04
C ILE A 63 -3.74 0.59 0.86
N VAL A 64 -2.50 0.66 1.33
CA VAL A 64 -1.89 -0.30 2.24
C VAL A 64 -1.65 0.38 3.58
N TRP A 65 -1.99 -0.23 4.70
CA TRP A 65 -1.76 0.34 6.02
C TRP A 65 -1.37 -0.71 7.06
N GLY A 66 -0.78 -0.23 8.15
CA GLY A 66 -0.53 -0.97 9.38
C GLY A 66 -1.65 -0.77 10.38
N GLN A 67 -1.82 -1.73 11.29
CA GLN A 67 -2.72 -1.61 12.42
C GLN A 67 -1.96 -1.87 13.71
N GLU A 68 -2.20 -1.05 14.74
CA GLU A 68 -1.54 -1.20 16.04
C GLU A 68 -1.76 -2.61 16.61
N GLY A 69 -0.66 -3.31 16.92
CA GLY A 69 -0.70 -4.68 17.42
C GLY A 69 -0.95 -5.77 16.36
N ASP A 70 -1.08 -5.42 15.08
CA ASP A 70 -1.16 -6.36 13.96
C ASP A 70 0.17 -6.37 13.17
N GLN A 71 0.69 -7.57 12.91
CA GLN A 71 1.95 -7.76 12.19
C GLN A 71 1.73 -8.04 10.70
N ARG A 72 0.53 -7.76 10.19
CA ARG A 72 0.14 -7.95 8.80
C ARG A 72 -0.08 -6.60 8.14
N PHE A 73 0.08 -6.55 6.81
CA PHE A 73 -0.35 -5.39 6.06
C PHE A 73 -1.83 -5.52 5.74
N HIS A 74 -2.57 -4.43 5.84
CA HIS A 74 -3.95 -4.36 5.39
C HIS A 74 -3.98 -3.63 4.06
N ALA A 75 -4.84 -4.08 3.14
CA ALA A 75 -4.93 -3.50 1.81
C ALA A 75 -6.38 -3.39 1.33
N GLU A 76 -6.69 -2.31 0.61
CA GLU A 76 -7.98 -2.08 -0.02
C GLU A 76 -7.79 -1.50 -1.43
N TYR A 77 -8.47 -2.07 -2.41
CA TYR A 77 -8.50 -1.61 -3.78
C TYR A 77 -9.58 -0.54 -3.99
N HIS A 78 -9.21 0.56 -4.64
CA HIS A 78 -10.10 1.65 -5.02
C HIS A 78 -10.07 1.82 -6.54
N SER A 79 -11.21 1.57 -7.19
CA SER A 79 -11.37 1.57 -8.66
C SER A 79 -11.40 2.94 -9.33
N GLY A 80 -11.36 4.02 -8.55
CA GLY A 80 -11.48 5.37 -9.08
C GLY A 80 -11.24 6.43 -8.02
N SER A 81 -9.97 6.71 -7.75
CA SER A 81 -9.60 7.87 -6.96
C SER A 81 -9.37 9.06 -7.90
N SER A 82 -10.09 10.16 -7.70
CA SER A 82 -9.77 11.43 -8.34
C SER A 82 -8.58 12.05 -7.60
N LEU A 83 -7.39 11.96 -8.19
CA LEU A 83 -6.21 12.62 -7.65
C LEU A 83 -6.31 14.12 -7.96
N VAL A 84 -6.40 14.95 -6.92
CA VAL A 84 -6.45 16.41 -7.09
C VAL A 84 -5.05 16.97 -6.85
N PRO A 85 -4.41 17.59 -7.86
CA PRO A 85 -3.14 18.28 -7.66
C PRO A 85 -3.29 19.43 -6.66
N ILE A 86 -2.36 19.55 -5.71
CA ILE A 86 -2.36 20.62 -4.70
C ILE A 86 -2.33 22.02 -5.36
N ALA A 87 -1.77 22.15 -6.56
CA ALA A 87 -1.74 23.39 -7.31
C ALA A 87 -3.13 23.95 -7.65
N GLU A 88 -4.16 23.10 -7.75
CA GLU A 88 -5.53 23.49 -8.11
C GLU A 88 -6.42 23.79 -6.90
N VAL A 89 -5.92 23.57 -5.67
CA VAL A 89 -6.69 23.77 -4.43
C VAL A 89 -6.57 25.20 -3.88
N PHE A 90 -5.61 25.98 -4.36
CA PHE A 90 -5.29 27.32 -3.85
C PHE A 90 -5.61 28.48 -4.82
N GLU A 91 -6.41 28.25 -5.86
CA GLU A 91 -6.98 29.34 -6.68
C GLU A 91 -8.25 29.95 -6.08
#